data_AF-A0A662LDX2-F1
#
_entry.id   AF-A0A662LDX2-F1
#
_cell.length_a   1.000
_cell.length_b   1.000
_cell.length_c   1.000
_cell.angle_alpha   90.00
_cell.angle_beta   90.00
_cell.angle_gamma   90.00
#
_symmetry.space_group_name_H-M   'P 1'
#
loop_
_entity.id
_entity.type
_entity.pdbx_description
1 polymer ?
#
loop_
_entity_poly.entity_id
_entity_poly.type
_entity_poly.pdbx_seq_one_letter_code
_entity_poly.pdbx_strand_id
1 'polypeptide(L)'
;MRKVVVLAIFLIAIFAGCTEKEKAVVMNLKELSEDVETETNNETHYFFSGFKSLDDGDTLIIEDEIYQKQIVQNYTLLLFASMPSSGFYFDGNLTDFNVGDKVRIKLHIGVDHLQQFDGQNVWTIEWEVLKEGWDFEKHSWKPLPTNVIQHA
;
A
#
# COMPACT_ATOMS: atom_id res chain seq x y z
N MET A 1 -8.07 62.99 -31.42
CA MET A 1 -7.13 61.95 -31.90
C MET A 1 -7.11 60.80 -30.91
N ARG A 2 -7.28 59.58 -31.44
CA ARG A 2 -6.96 58.23 -30.91
C ARG A 2 -7.33 57.86 -29.46
N LYS A 3 -8.34 56.98 -29.39
CA LYS A 3 -8.63 56.01 -28.32
C LYS A 3 -7.45 55.06 -28.12
N VAL A 4 -7.12 54.71 -26.88
CA VAL A 4 -6.52 53.42 -26.53
C VAL A 4 -7.24 52.89 -25.29
N VAL A 5 -8.09 51.90 -25.52
CA VAL A 5 -8.69 51.04 -24.50
C VAL A 5 -7.65 49.99 -24.19
N VAL A 6 -7.12 49.97 -22.97
CA VAL A 6 -6.23 48.89 -22.53
C VAL A 6 -7.11 47.78 -21.96
N LEU A 7 -7.30 46.76 -22.79
CA LEU A 7 -7.97 45.51 -22.48
C LEU A 7 -7.04 44.71 -21.54
N ALA A 8 -7.38 44.61 -20.25
CA ALA A 8 -6.68 43.73 -19.32
C ALA A 8 -7.06 42.27 -19.62
N ILE A 9 -6.13 41.53 -20.21
CA ILE A 9 -6.26 40.11 -20.52
C ILE A 9 -6.14 39.31 -19.21
N PHE A 10 -7.21 38.59 -18.88
CA PHE A 10 -7.24 37.54 -17.85
C PHE A 10 -6.26 36.41 -18.25
N LEU A 11 -5.15 36.29 -17.53
CA LEU A 11 -4.32 35.08 -17.53
C LEU A 11 -4.87 34.14 -16.45
N ILE A 12 -5.83 33.30 -16.82
CA ILE A 12 -6.21 32.14 -16.02
C ILE A 12 -5.09 31.11 -16.22
N ALA A 13 -4.14 31.09 -15.29
CA ALA A 13 -3.19 29.98 -15.17
C ALA A 13 -3.99 28.75 -14.73
N ILE A 14 -4.39 27.93 -15.70
CA ILE A 14 -4.91 26.58 -15.42
C ILE A 14 -3.69 25.78 -14.97
N PHE A 15 -3.47 25.68 -13.67
CA PHE A 15 -2.68 24.58 -13.12
C PHE A 15 -3.43 23.31 -13.47
N ALA A 16 -3.05 22.70 -14.59
CA ALA A 16 -3.30 21.30 -14.84
C ALA A 16 -2.46 20.52 -13.82
N GLY A 17 -2.93 20.48 -12.58
CA GLY A 17 -2.60 19.39 -11.69
C GLY A 17 -3.19 18.16 -12.37
N CYS A 18 -2.36 17.41 -13.11
CA CYS A 18 -2.66 16.02 -13.36
C CYS A 18 -2.73 15.38 -11.98
N THR A 19 -3.94 15.26 -11.44
CA THR A 19 -4.20 14.30 -10.37
C THR A 19 -3.81 12.95 -10.98
N GLU A 20 -2.69 12.39 -10.55
CA GLU A 20 -2.39 10.98 -10.83
C GLU A 20 -3.62 10.20 -10.40
N LYS A 21 -4.22 9.51 -11.36
CA LYS A 21 -5.43 8.77 -11.09
C LYS A 21 -5.01 7.53 -10.35
N GLU A 22 -5.49 7.39 -9.12
CA GLU A 22 -5.49 6.13 -8.36
C GLU A 22 -5.74 4.97 -9.35
N LYS A 23 -4.76 4.08 -9.46
CA LYS A 23 -4.83 2.91 -10.36
C LYS A 23 -5.08 1.66 -9.53
N ALA A 24 -5.58 0.63 -10.21
CA ALA A 24 -5.71 -0.70 -9.64
C ALA A 24 -4.66 -1.61 -10.25
N VAL A 25 -3.83 -2.22 -9.43
CA VAL A 25 -2.82 -3.21 -9.85
C VAL A 25 -3.22 -4.58 -9.33
N VAL A 26 -3.22 -5.58 -10.21
CA VAL A 26 -3.53 -6.97 -9.87
C VAL A 26 -2.24 -7.77 -9.89
N MET A 27 -1.96 -8.50 -8.83
CA MET A 27 -0.77 -9.34 -8.70
C MET A 27 -1.01 -10.48 -7.70
N ASN A 28 -0.18 -11.53 -7.68
CA ASN A 28 -0.17 -12.51 -6.60
C ASN A 28 0.80 -12.08 -5.47
N LEU A 29 0.86 -12.84 -4.36
CA LEU A 29 1.72 -12.46 -3.23
C LEU A 29 3.21 -12.45 -3.58
N LYS A 30 3.67 -13.38 -4.41
CA LYS A 30 5.07 -13.42 -4.87
C LYS A 30 5.43 -12.18 -5.69
N GLU A 31 4.56 -11.78 -6.62
CA GLU A 31 4.76 -10.57 -7.43
C GLU A 31 4.82 -9.33 -6.55
N LEU A 32 3.93 -9.20 -5.55
CA LEU A 32 4.00 -8.10 -4.56
C LEU A 32 5.34 -8.08 -3.82
N SER A 33 5.82 -9.25 -3.38
CA SER A 33 7.12 -9.34 -2.71
C SER A 33 8.29 -8.97 -3.63
N GLU A 34 8.20 -9.23 -4.93
CA GLU A 34 9.22 -8.87 -5.92
C GLU A 34 9.14 -7.39 -6.35
N ASP A 35 7.99 -6.76 -6.10
CA ASP A 35 7.74 -5.35 -6.40
C ASP A 35 8.33 -4.40 -5.37
N VAL A 36 8.76 -4.90 -4.20
CA VAL A 36 9.36 -4.08 -3.14
C VAL A 36 10.62 -3.35 -3.64
N GLU A 37 10.73 -2.08 -3.25
CA GLU A 37 11.93 -1.26 -3.43
C GLU A 37 12.27 -0.44 -2.20
N THR A 38 13.53 -0.01 -2.13
CA THR A 38 14.07 0.79 -1.03
C THR A 38 15.04 1.83 -1.55
N GLU A 39 15.00 3.03 -0.99
CA GLU A 39 15.98 4.08 -1.21
C GLU A 39 16.65 4.46 0.12
N THR A 40 17.93 4.81 0.08
CA THR A 40 18.63 5.34 1.26
C THR A 40 19.56 6.47 0.86
N ASN A 41 19.37 7.63 1.48
CA ASN A 41 20.23 8.79 1.33
C ASN A 41 20.87 9.14 2.67
N ASN A 42 22.16 8.82 2.80
CA ASN A 42 22.93 9.08 4.02
C ASN A 42 23.25 10.57 4.23
N GLU A 43 23.25 11.39 3.17
CA GLU A 43 23.55 12.82 3.30
C GLU A 43 22.39 13.56 3.96
N THR A 44 21.16 13.20 3.59
CA THR A 44 19.93 13.79 4.11
C THR A 44 19.31 12.98 5.25
N HIS A 45 19.89 11.82 5.60
CA HIS A 45 19.33 10.87 6.56
C HIS A 45 17.89 10.48 6.21
N TYR A 46 17.68 10.12 4.95
CA TYR A 46 16.38 9.72 4.41
C TYR A 46 16.37 8.24 4.04
N PHE A 47 15.28 7.56 4.38
CA PHE A 47 15.03 6.18 4.00
C PHE A 47 13.61 6.05 3.45
N PHE A 48 13.49 5.39 2.29
CA PHE A 48 12.21 5.01 1.70
C PHE A 48 12.12 3.49 1.59
N SER A 49 10.93 2.94 1.83
CA SER A 49 10.58 1.56 1.50
C SER A 49 9.17 1.52 0.95
N GLY A 50 9.00 0.98 -0.26
CA GLY A 50 7.69 0.92 -0.91
C GLY A 50 7.66 -0.09 -2.05
N PHE A 51 6.91 0.24 -3.10
CA PHE A 51 6.61 -0.63 -4.22
C PHE A 51 6.93 0.06 -5.56
N LYS A 52 7.52 -0.66 -6.51
CA LYS A 52 7.88 -0.10 -7.83
C LYS A 52 6.66 0.26 -8.67
N SER A 53 5.55 -0.45 -8.47
CA SER A 53 4.37 -0.38 -9.34
C SER A 53 3.17 0.32 -8.73
N LEU A 54 3.23 0.66 -7.44
CA LEU A 54 2.14 1.25 -6.67
C LEU A 54 2.58 2.58 -6.06
N ASP A 55 1.63 3.46 -5.84
CA ASP A 55 1.82 4.78 -5.23
C ASP A 55 0.73 5.03 -4.15
N ASP A 56 0.87 6.07 -3.32
CA ASP A 56 -0.16 6.44 -2.31
C ASP A 56 -1.56 6.55 -2.91
N GLY A 57 -2.55 5.91 -2.28
CA GLY A 57 -3.93 5.90 -2.72
C GLY A 57 -4.29 4.83 -3.76
N ASP A 58 -3.30 4.13 -4.33
CA ASP A 58 -3.58 3.04 -5.27
C ASP A 58 -4.32 1.88 -4.64
N THR A 59 -5.04 1.14 -5.49
CA THR A 59 -5.68 -0.12 -5.11
C THR A 59 -4.78 -1.29 -5.50
N LEU A 60 -4.39 -2.09 -4.52
CA LEU A 60 -3.76 -3.39 -4.73
C LEU A 60 -4.82 -4.49 -4.70
N ILE A 61 -4.84 -5.35 -5.71
CA ILE A 61 -5.68 -6.55 -5.75
C ILE A 61 -4.77 -7.77 -5.78
N ILE A 62 -4.76 -8.53 -4.69
CA ILE A 62 -4.03 -9.79 -4.61
C ILE A 62 -4.92 -10.93 -5.06
N GLU A 63 -4.55 -11.62 -6.13
CA GLU A 63 -5.21 -12.86 -6.57
C GLU A 63 -4.26 -14.05 -6.38
N ASP A 64 -4.66 -15.00 -5.53
CA ASP A 64 -3.81 -16.14 -5.19
C ASP A 64 -4.64 -17.34 -4.72
N GLU A 65 -3.98 -18.47 -4.48
CA GLU A 65 -4.61 -19.69 -3.97
C GLU A 65 -4.15 -19.94 -2.52
N ILE A 66 -5.08 -20.32 -1.64
CA ILE A 66 -4.76 -20.64 -0.25
C ILE A 66 -3.95 -21.95 -0.21
N TYR A 67 -2.68 -21.86 0.17
CA TYR A 67 -1.82 -23.01 0.39
C TYR A 67 -2.02 -23.63 1.78
N GLN A 68 -2.15 -22.78 2.81
CA GLN A 68 -2.34 -23.24 4.18
C GLN A 68 -3.22 -22.26 4.95
N LYS A 69 -4.11 -22.79 5.80
CA LYS A 69 -4.90 -22.03 6.76
C LYS A 69 -4.51 -22.44 8.18
N GLN A 70 -4.26 -21.45 9.04
CA GLN A 70 -4.06 -21.67 10.47
C GLN A 70 -4.98 -20.73 11.26
N ILE A 71 -5.70 -21.28 12.25
CA ILE A 71 -6.51 -20.48 13.17
C ILE A 71 -5.68 -20.29 14.45
N VAL A 72 -5.40 -19.04 14.79
CA VAL A 72 -4.59 -18.65 15.94
C VAL A 72 -5.44 -17.74 16.83
N GLN A 73 -6.07 -18.32 17.85
CA GLN A 73 -7.03 -17.64 18.73
C GLN A 73 -8.15 -16.96 17.93
N ASN A 74 -8.06 -15.65 17.75
CA ASN A 74 -9.08 -14.79 17.13
C ASN A 74 -8.72 -14.47 15.67
N TYR A 75 -7.54 -14.90 15.22
CA TYR A 75 -6.99 -14.56 13.91
C TYR A 75 -6.94 -15.77 13.01
N THR A 76 -6.99 -15.52 11.70
CA THR A 76 -6.68 -16.54 10.69
C THR A 76 -5.43 -16.13 9.93
N LEU A 77 -4.41 -17.00 9.90
CA LEU A 77 -3.29 -16.88 8.97
C LEU A 77 -3.61 -17.68 7.71
N LEU A 78 -3.55 -17.02 6.56
CA LEU A 78 -3.58 -17.66 5.25
C LEU A 78 -2.20 -17.51 4.60
N LEU A 79 -1.58 -18.65 4.26
CA LEU A 79 -0.38 -18.71 3.42
C LEU A 79 -0.80 -19.03 1.99
N PHE A 80 -0.06 -18.51 1.02
CA PHE A 80 -0.48 -18.54 -0.38
C PHE A 80 0.43 -19.39 -1.27
N ALA A 81 -0.15 -19.98 -2.31
CA ALA A 81 0.54 -20.93 -3.19
C ALA A 81 1.70 -20.28 -3.96
N SER A 82 1.57 -19.00 -4.34
CA SER A 82 2.66 -18.27 -5.00
C SER A 82 3.90 -18.11 -4.10
N MET A 83 3.69 -18.07 -2.77
CA MET A 83 4.75 -17.90 -1.76
C MET A 83 4.41 -18.69 -0.47
N PRO A 84 4.62 -20.02 -0.45
CA PRO A 84 4.07 -20.92 0.59
C PRO A 84 4.54 -20.66 2.04
N SER A 85 5.59 -19.87 2.24
CA SER A 85 6.10 -19.47 3.55
C SER A 85 5.58 -18.11 4.03
N SER A 86 4.78 -17.41 3.22
CA SER A 86 4.33 -16.04 3.46
C SER A 86 2.83 -15.90 3.23
N GLY A 87 2.26 -14.88 3.88
CA GLY A 87 0.82 -14.64 3.81
C GLY A 87 0.35 -13.57 4.77
N PHE A 88 -0.95 -13.54 5.01
CA PHE A 88 -1.60 -12.49 5.79
C PHE A 88 -2.35 -13.05 6.99
N TYR A 89 -2.27 -12.32 8.09
CA TYR A 89 -3.18 -12.48 9.22
C TYR A 89 -4.46 -11.68 8.95
N PHE A 90 -5.61 -12.29 9.25
CA PHE A 90 -6.92 -11.65 9.20
C PHE A 90 -7.53 -11.57 10.61
N ASP A 91 -8.18 -10.45 10.90
CA ASP A 91 -8.92 -10.19 12.15
C ASP A 91 -10.26 -10.91 12.14
N GLY A 92 -10.22 -12.21 12.45
CA GLY A 92 -11.39 -13.06 12.54
C GLY A 92 -11.16 -14.46 12.00
N ASN A 93 -12.17 -15.31 12.21
CA ASN A 93 -12.19 -16.67 11.70
C ASN A 93 -12.73 -16.68 10.25
N LEU A 94 -11.87 -17.05 9.30
CA LEU A 94 -12.25 -17.26 7.91
C LEU A 94 -12.71 -18.72 7.71
N THR A 95 -13.89 -19.05 8.24
CA THR A 95 -14.43 -20.43 8.18
C THR A 95 -14.72 -20.88 6.76
N ASP A 96 -15.16 -19.96 5.91
CA ASP A 96 -15.66 -20.24 4.56
C ASP A 96 -14.54 -20.26 3.50
N PHE A 97 -13.28 -20.11 3.93
CA PHE A 97 -12.09 -20.11 3.09
C PHE A 97 -11.23 -21.33 3.41
N ASN A 98 -10.93 -22.15 2.42
CA ASN A 98 -10.27 -23.45 2.59
C ASN A 98 -9.00 -23.54 1.74
N VAL A 99 -8.13 -24.49 2.08
CA VAL A 99 -6.94 -24.79 1.29
C VAL A 99 -7.36 -25.21 -0.12
N GLY A 100 -6.71 -24.62 -1.14
CA GLY A 100 -7.03 -24.78 -2.55
C GLY A 100 -8.05 -23.76 -3.09
N ASP A 101 -8.68 -22.95 -2.23
CA ASP A 101 -9.57 -21.90 -2.70
C ASP A 101 -8.77 -20.76 -3.33
N LYS A 102 -9.25 -20.29 -4.48
CA LYS A 102 -8.76 -19.05 -5.10
C LYS A 102 -9.45 -17.86 -4.46
N VAL A 103 -8.66 -16.88 -4.06
CA VAL A 103 -9.16 -15.70 -3.37
C VAL A 103 -8.68 -14.43 -4.04
N ARG A 104 -9.47 -13.38 -3.84
CA ARG A 104 -9.12 -12.00 -4.18
C ARG A 104 -9.11 -11.18 -2.90
N ILE A 105 -8.01 -10.47 -2.64
CA ILE A 105 -7.85 -9.57 -1.50
C ILE A 105 -7.67 -8.16 -2.06
N LYS A 106 -8.56 -7.23 -1.69
CA LYS A 106 -8.51 -5.84 -2.14
C LYS A 106 -8.01 -4.92 -1.02
N LEU A 107 -6.90 -4.25 -1.26
CA LEU A 107 -6.22 -3.36 -0.32
C LEU A 107 -5.96 -2.00 -0.97
N HIS A 108 -5.65 -0.99 -0.16
CA HIS A 108 -5.14 0.29 -0.64
C HIS A 108 -3.72 0.50 -0.14
N ILE A 109 -2.92 1.21 -0.94
CA ILE A 109 -1.62 1.69 -0.52
C ILE A 109 -1.80 3.01 0.24
N GLY A 110 -1.06 3.14 1.33
CA GLY A 110 -0.93 4.38 2.09
C GLY A 110 0.53 4.69 2.35
N VAL A 111 0.86 5.95 2.58
CA VAL A 111 2.20 6.37 3.00
C VAL A 111 2.21 6.76 4.48
N ASP A 112 3.16 6.21 5.24
CA ASP A 112 3.44 6.61 6.61
C ASP A 112 4.81 7.29 6.70
N HIS A 113 4.89 8.32 7.55
CA HIS A 113 6.13 9.06 7.78
C HIS A 113 6.49 9.01 9.25
N LEU A 114 7.71 8.57 9.54
CA LEU A 114 8.21 8.47 10.91
C LEU A 114 9.63 9.02 11.01
N GLN A 115 10.00 9.41 12.23
CA GLN A 115 11.35 9.85 12.55
C GLN A 115 12.01 8.87 13.49
N GLN A 116 13.26 8.50 13.19
CA GLN A 116 14.03 7.59 14.01
C GLN A 116 15.41 8.17 14.34
N PHE A 117 15.79 8.14 15.62
CA PHE A 117 17.14 8.50 16.04
C PHE A 117 18.01 7.25 16.12
N ASP A 118 19.14 7.24 15.42
CA ASP A 118 20.08 6.10 15.39
C ASP A 118 21.21 6.20 16.43
N GLY A 119 21.19 7.24 17.28
CA GLY A 119 22.25 7.56 18.23
C GLY A 119 23.14 8.73 17.80
N GLN A 120 23.12 9.11 16.51
CA GLN A 120 23.89 10.22 15.97
C GLN A 120 23.02 11.21 15.19
N ASN A 121 22.13 10.71 14.35
CA ASN A 121 21.32 11.50 13.44
C ASN A 121 19.83 11.15 13.57
N VAL A 122 18.98 12.10 13.21
CA VAL A 122 17.54 11.87 13.06
C VAL A 122 17.28 11.53 11.60
N TRP A 123 16.74 10.34 11.39
CA TRP A 123 16.34 9.84 10.08
C TRP A 123 14.88 10.15 9.80
N THR A 124 14.59 10.59 8.57
CA THR A 124 13.23 10.64 8.03
C THR A 124 12.96 9.35 7.28
N ILE A 125 11.93 8.63 7.70
CA ILE A 125 11.54 7.34 7.13
C ILE A 125 10.17 7.50 6.50
N GLU A 126 10.06 7.07 5.25
CA GLU A 126 8.81 7.04 4.48
C GLU A 126 8.52 5.61 4.03
N TRP A 127 7.38 5.07 4.45
CA TRP A 127 6.97 3.70 4.15
C TRP A 127 5.66 3.70 3.37
N GLU A 128 5.65 3.04 2.21
CA GLU A 128 4.39 2.60 1.62
C GLU A 128 3.92 1.32 2.31
N VAL A 129 2.66 1.31 2.71
CA VAL A 129 2.08 0.26 3.55
C VAL A 129 0.74 -0.19 2.98
N LEU A 130 0.38 -1.43 3.31
CA LEU A 130 -0.98 -1.93 3.09
C LEU A 130 -1.90 -1.25 4.11
N LYS A 131 -2.69 -0.27 3.67
CA LYS A 131 -3.45 0.65 4.53
C LYS A 131 -4.37 -0.07 5.51
N GLU A 132 -5.04 -1.13 5.07
CA GLU A 132 -5.90 -1.94 5.93
C GLU A 132 -5.14 -2.79 6.95
N GLY A 133 -3.88 -3.10 6.67
CA GLY A 133 -2.97 -3.86 7.54
C GLY A 133 -2.04 -3.00 8.40
N TRP A 134 -2.17 -1.67 8.36
CA TRP A 134 -1.31 -0.74 9.08
C TRP A 134 -2.06 0.09 10.13
N ASP A 135 -1.44 0.31 11.28
CA ASP A 135 -1.88 1.24 12.31
C ASP A 135 -0.99 2.50 12.26
N PHE A 136 -1.47 3.57 11.64
CA PHE A 136 -0.75 4.84 11.49
C PHE A 136 -0.53 5.59 12.81
N GLU A 137 -1.34 5.30 13.84
CA GLU A 137 -1.13 5.92 15.16
C GLU A 137 -0.01 5.22 15.92
N LYS A 138 0.10 3.89 15.75
CA LYS A 138 1.12 3.07 16.43
C LYS A 138 2.36 2.80 15.57
N HIS A 139 2.36 3.18 14.31
CA HIS A 139 3.37 2.83 13.31
C HIS A 139 3.72 1.33 13.32
N SER A 140 2.68 0.49 13.23
CA SER A 140 2.84 -0.97 13.35
C SER A 140 1.84 -1.76 12.52
N TRP A 141 2.22 -2.99 12.15
CA TRP A 141 1.35 -3.93 11.45
C TRP A 141 0.21 -4.43 12.33
N LYS A 142 -0.98 -4.55 11.75
CA LYS A 142 -2.16 -5.19 12.33
C LYS A 142 -2.77 -6.20 11.34
N PRO A 143 -3.55 -7.17 11.83
CA PRO A 143 -4.25 -8.11 10.96
C PRO A 143 -5.24 -7.39 10.02
N LEU A 144 -5.39 -7.93 8.82
CA LEU A 144 -6.32 -7.42 7.81
C LEU A 144 -7.77 -7.66 8.25
N PRO A 145 -8.70 -6.71 8.01
CA PRO A 145 -10.11 -6.96 8.28
C PRO A 145 -10.67 -8.02 7.32
N THR A 146 -11.63 -8.82 7.76
CA THR A 146 -12.18 -9.94 6.96
C THR A 146 -12.96 -9.49 5.72
N ASN A 147 -13.38 -8.24 5.64
CA ASN A 147 -14.14 -7.70 4.51
C ASN A 147 -13.28 -7.36 3.29
N VAL A 148 -11.94 -7.46 3.36
CA VAL A 148 -11.06 -7.23 2.21
C VAL A 148 -10.87 -8.47 1.35
N ILE A 149 -11.25 -9.66 1.83
CA ILE A 149 -11.06 -10.94 1.15
C ILE A 149 -12.39 -11.53 0.67
N GLN A 150 -12.38 -12.11 -0.53
CA GLN A 150 -13.49 -12.84 -1.11
C GLN A 150 -12.98 -14.02 -1.96
N HIS A 151 -13.84 -15.00 -2.22
CA HIS A 151 -13.58 -16.00 -3.26
C HIS A 151 -13.48 -15.32 -4.63
N ALA A 152 -12.54 -15.80 -5.45
CA ALA A 152 -12.27 -15.27 -6.80
C ALA A 152 -13.21 -15.85 -7.86
#